data_AF-A0A7L1NNP5-F1
#
_entry.id   AF-A0A7L1NNP5-F1
#
_cell.length_a   1.000
_cell.length_b   1.000
_cell.length_c   1.000
_cell.angle_alpha   90.00
_cell.angle_beta   90.00
_cell.angle_gamma   90.00
#
_symmetry.space_group_name_H-M   'P 1'
#
loop_
_entity.id
_entity.type
_entity.pdbx_description
1 polymer ?
#
loop_
_entity_poly.entity_id
_entity_poly.type
_entity_poly.pdbx_seq_one_letter_code
_entity_poly.pdbx_strand_id
1 'polypeptide(L)'
;MDEHSRFVDWDKMDVSAQSQDAKELTCTEFQELKQLARQGYWAKNHSLRAKVYHKLISNIPCRTVTPDANVYRDIVGKIVGKRNSGSLPLPEFVDNSLVPTYCLNAEGVGAVRKIILCIANQFPDISFCPALPSVVALLLHYSKDEAECFEQVCRILACNDPSKRLIDQTFLAFESSCMTFGDLVNKYCQAAHKLMVAVSEDVLEVYSDWQRWLFGELPMAYVARVFDVFLVEGYKVLYRVALALLKFFHKVRAGQPLESDSIQQDIRAFVRDIAKSVSPERLLEKAFAIRLFSRKEIQLLQMANEKALQQKGITVKQKRQNVHLAVHAENFKSEIVSVKEMRDIWSWIPERFALCQPLLLFTTLEHGCSLSRFYSHSEGHEPTLLLIKTTAKEVCGAYLSTDWSERRRGGNKLSFFGTGECFVFRLQPEVERYEWVIIKHPELAATGSEAENHSSPASSTLSSGSVPSDPSDRLSPFLSARHFNLPSKTASMFMAGSSECIIIGGGDGQALYLDADLNHGRTSHCDTFNNQPLCSESFQISVLEVWGFRD
;
A
#
# COMPACT_ATOMS: atom_id res chain seq x y z
N MET A 1 -28.20 34.19 6.10
CA MET A 1 -27.99 32.75 5.91
C MET A 1 -26.55 32.60 5.46
N ASP A 2 -25.75 31.74 6.11
CA ASP A 2 -24.35 31.49 5.70
C ASP A 2 -24.33 31.07 4.22
N GLU A 3 -23.39 31.58 3.43
CA GLU A 3 -23.31 31.35 1.97
C GLU A 3 -23.16 29.87 1.60
N HIS A 4 -22.80 29.01 2.56
CA HIS A 4 -22.50 27.59 2.39
C HIS A 4 -23.56 26.67 3.05
N SER A 5 -24.78 27.16 3.26
CA SER A 5 -25.81 26.47 4.06
C SER A 5 -26.85 25.69 3.26
N ARG A 6 -26.89 25.84 1.93
CA ARG A 6 -27.99 25.36 1.08
C ARG A 6 -28.22 23.85 1.11
N PHE A 7 -27.14 23.07 1.04
CA PHE A 7 -27.24 21.61 0.89
C PHE A 7 -27.14 20.83 2.21
N VAL A 8 -26.95 21.54 3.33
CA VAL A 8 -26.67 20.96 4.63
C VAL A 8 -27.96 20.89 5.45
N ASP A 9 -28.18 19.73 6.06
CA ASP A 9 -29.13 19.48 7.14
C ASP A 9 -28.44 19.80 8.47
N TRP A 10 -28.67 21.02 8.97
CA TRP A 10 -28.00 21.55 10.16
C TRP A 10 -28.42 20.85 11.45
N ASP A 11 -29.57 20.17 11.48
CA ASP A 11 -29.99 19.38 12.64
C ASP A 11 -29.10 18.14 12.83
N LYS A 12 -28.47 17.67 11.75
CA LYS A 12 -27.51 16.56 11.77
C LYS A 12 -26.06 17.01 11.93
N MET A 13 -25.78 18.29 11.69
CA MET A 13 -24.43 18.80 11.76
C MET A 13 -24.13 19.24 13.19
N ASP A 14 -23.19 18.58 13.86
CA ASP A 14 -22.76 18.93 15.22
C ASP A 14 -21.95 20.22 15.18
N VAL A 15 -22.64 21.36 15.17
CA VAL A 15 -22.03 22.68 15.15
C VAL A 15 -22.31 23.34 16.48
N SER A 16 -21.31 23.36 17.35
CA SER A 16 -21.19 24.42 18.37
C SER A 16 -20.92 25.74 17.62
N ALA A 17 -21.95 26.29 16.99
CA ALA A 17 -21.88 27.47 16.14
C ALA A 17 -21.64 28.71 17.02
N GLN A 18 -20.38 28.96 17.37
CA GLN A 18 -19.96 30.28 17.81
C GLN A 18 -19.47 31.04 16.59
N SER A 19 -20.30 31.99 16.15
CA SER A 19 -19.94 33.07 15.24
C SER A 19 -18.90 33.98 15.92
N GLN A 20 -17.66 33.52 16.02
CA GLN A 20 -16.53 34.43 16.22
C GLN A 20 -16.10 34.92 14.84
N ASP A 21 -16.01 36.25 14.69
CA ASP A 21 -15.55 36.92 13.47
C ASP A 21 -14.28 36.22 12.95
N ALA A 22 -14.43 35.54 11.82
CA ALA A 22 -13.38 34.70 11.27
C ALA A 22 -12.28 35.60 10.68
N LYS A 23 -11.12 35.66 11.34
CA LYS A 23 -9.89 36.15 10.71
C LYS A 23 -9.61 35.29 9.48
N GLU A 24 -9.42 35.91 8.32
CA GLU A 24 -8.96 35.21 7.12
C GLU A 24 -7.67 34.43 7.42
N LEU A 25 -7.53 33.26 6.80
CA LEU A 25 -6.32 32.46 6.92
C LEU A 25 -5.20 33.16 6.11
N THR A 26 -4.45 34.05 6.77
CA THR A 26 -3.35 34.82 6.17
C THR A 26 -2.09 33.98 5.94
N CYS A 27 -1.97 32.83 6.59
CA CYS A 27 -0.85 31.90 6.43
C CYS A 27 -0.73 31.39 4.98
N THR A 28 0.50 31.45 4.46
CA THR A 28 0.90 30.89 3.15
C THR A 28 2.00 29.83 3.28
N GLU A 29 2.66 29.72 4.44
CA GLU A 29 3.74 28.76 4.65
C GLU A 29 3.20 27.34 4.90
N PHE A 30 3.75 26.37 4.17
CA PHE A 30 3.30 24.98 4.23
C PHE A 30 3.39 24.36 5.63
N GLN A 31 4.47 24.62 6.39
CA GLN A 31 4.65 24.02 7.71
C GLN A 31 3.65 24.54 8.74
N GLU A 32 3.38 25.84 8.71
CA GLU A 32 2.40 26.47 9.59
C GLU A 32 0.98 25.99 9.23
N LEU A 33 0.62 25.99 7.94
CA LEU A 33 -0.66 25.47 7.47
C LEU A 33 -0.89 24.01 7.89
N LYS A 34 0.15 23.18 7.80
CA LYS A 34 0.13 21.79 8.26
C LYS A 34 -0.10 21.68 9.77
N GLN A 35 0.54 22.53 10.56
CA GLN A 35 0.34 22.56 12.01
C GLN A 35 -1.10 22.95 12.36
N LEU A 36 -1.64 24.00 11.72
CA LEU A 36 -3.01 24.47 11.92
C LEU A 36 -4.04 23.39 11.53
N ALA A 37 -3.84 22.70 10.42
CA ALA A 37 -4.70 21.61 9.97
C ALA A 37 -4.75 20.45 11.00
N ARG A 38 -3.57 20.04 11.49
CA ARG A 38 -3.45 18.97 12.49
C ARG A 38 -4.08 19.34 13.83
N GLN A 39 -3.93 20.60 14.26
CA GLN A 39 -4.53 21.12 15.50
C GLN A 39 -6.04 21.38 15.37
N GLY A 40 -6.59 21.34 14.15
CA GLY A 40 -8.02 21.58 13.93
C GLY A 40 -8.40 23.04 14.07
N TYR A 41 -7.54 23.97 13.65
CA TYR A 41 -7.76 25.41 13.78
C TYR A 41 -9.12 25.88 13.22
N TRP A 42 -9.50 25.38 12.04
CA TRP A 42 -10.80 25.67 11.43
C TRP A 42 -11.85 24.57 11.69
N ALA A 43 -11.61 23.67 12.64
CA ALA A 43 -12.45 22.50 12.81
C ALA A 43 -13.89 22.83 13.22
N LYS A 44 -14.04 23.87 14.04
CA LYS A 44 -15.31 24.29 14.64
C LYS A 44 -16.02 25.43 13.89
N ASN A 45 -15.40 25.95 12.82
CA ASN A 45 -15.95 27.07 12.06
C ASN A 45 -16.21 26.62 10.62
N HIS A 46 -17.49 26.42 10.30
CA HIS A 46 -17.94 25.92 9.00
C HIS A 46 -17.53 26.85 7.86
N SER A 47 -17.83 28.15 7.98
CA SER A 47 -17.54 29.14 6.94
C SER A 47 -16.03 29.33 6.74
N LEU A 48 -15.22 29.29 7.82
CA LEU A 48 -13.77 29.32 7.72
C LEU A 48 -13.24 28.07 7.01
N ARG A 49 -13.74 26.88 7.34
CA ARG A 49 -13.36 25.64 6.65
C ARG A 49 -13.70 25.70 5.16
N ALA A 50 -14.88 26.19 4.79
CA ALA A 50 -15.26 26.38 3.39
C ALA A 50 -14.27 27.28 2.63
N LYS A 51 -13.92 28.44 3.20
CA LYS A 51 -12.89 29.33 2.64
C LYS A 51 -11.52 28.66 2.52
N VAL A 52 -11.11 27.88 3.53
CA VAL A 52 -9.86 27.13 3.48
C VAL A 52 -9.88 26.06 2.39
N TYR A 53 -10.96 25.29 2.24
CA TYR A 53 -11.09 24.27 1.20
C TYR A 53 -11.02 24.90 -0.18
N HIS A 54 -11.76 25.98 -0.41
CA HIS A 54 -11.69 26.75 -1.65
C HIS A 54 -10.25 27.20 -1.94
N LYS A 55 -9.56 27.82 -0.97
CA LYS A 55 -8.17 28.28 -1.12
C LYS A 55 -7.18 27.15 -1.39
N LEU A 56 -7.30 26.01 -0.70
CA LEU A 56 -6.36 24.89 -0.90
C LEU A 56 -6.57 24.20 -2.25
N ILE A 57 -7.83 23.98 -2.62
CA ILE A 57 -8.19 23.27 -3.86
C ILE A 57 -7.92 24.14 -5.09
N SER A 58 -8.16 25.45 -5.02
CA SER A 58 -7.83 26.39 -6.10
C SER A 58 -6.33 26.48 -6.38
N ASN A 59 -5.48 26.14 -5.40
CA ASN A 59 -4.02 26.09 -5.55
C ASN A 59 -3.48 24.72 -5.99
N ILE A 60 -4.33 23.71 -6.21
CA ILE A 60 -3.89 22.41 -6.74
C ILE A 60 -3.34 22.63 -8.17
N PRO A 61 -2.13 22.16 -8.50
CA PRO A 61 -1.63 22.24 -9.86
C PRO A 61 -2.44 21.32 -10.77
N CYS A 62 -3.01 21.88 -11.83
CA CYS A 62 -3.80 21.14 -12.80
C CYS A 62 -3.26 21.36 -14.22
N ARG A 63 -3.69 20.51 -15.16
CA ARG A 63 -3.47 20.74 -16.60
C ARG A 63 -4.16 22.03 -17.08
N THR A 64 -3.63 22.66 -18.13
CA THR A 64 -4.09 23.95 -18.67
C THR A 64 -5.59 24.01 -18.96
N VAL A 65 -6.20 22.88 -19.35
CA VAL A 65 -7.63 22.76 -19.63
C VAL A 65 -8.26 21.89 -18.55
N THR A 66 -8.75 22.52 -17.49
CA THR A 66 -9.51 21.88 -16.40
C THR A 66 -10.89 22.52 -16.33
N PRO A 67 -11.99 21.73 -16.39
CA PRO A 67 -13.35 22.27 -16.28
C PRO A 67 -13.55 23.09 -15.01
N ASP A 68 -14.26 24.22 -15.14
CA ASP A 68 -14.55 25.16 -14.06
C ASP A 68 -16.06 25.25 -13.76
N ALA A 69 -16.45 26.15 -12.86
CA ALA A 69 -17.85 26.40 -12.52
C ALA A 69 -18.70 26.87 -13.72
N ASN A 70 -18.12 27.52 -14.74
CA ASN A 70 -18.85 27.94 -15.94
C ASN A 70 -19.22 26.72 -16.79
N VAL A 71 -18.26 25.81 -16.99
CA VAL A 71 -18.50 24.56 -17.71
C VAL A 71 -19.66 23.79 -17.09
N TYR A 72 -19.72 23.70 -15.76
CA TYR A 72 -20.85 23.05 -15.08
C TYR A 72 -22.21 23.67 -15.46
N ARG A 73 -22.31 25.00 -15.37
CA ARG A 73 -23.53 25.75 -15.67
C ARG A 73 -24.02 25.51 -17.10
N ASP A 74 -23.09 25.34 -18.04
CA ASP A 74 -23.39 25.13 -19.46
C ASP A 74 -23.85 23.70 -19.79
N ILE A 75 -23.38 22.70 -19.04
CA ILE A 75 -23.61 21.28 -19.34
C ILE A 75 -24.71 20.64 -18.49
N VAL A 76 -24.93 21.08 -17.25
CA VAL A 76 -25.82 20.38 -16.30
C VAL A 76 -27.23 20.23 -16.84
N GLY A 77 -27.81 21.27 -17.46
CA GLY A 77 -29.15 21.21 -18.03
C GLY A 77 -29.26 20.22 -19.20
N LYS A 78 -28.20 20.11 -20.01
CA LYS A 78 -28.14 19.19 -21.16
C LYS A 78 -27.98 17.74 -20.71
N ILE A 79 -27.14 17.51 -19.70
CA ILE A 79 -26.84 16.16 -19.18
C ILE A 79 -28.01 15.65 -18.34
N VAL A 80 -28.50 16.43 -17.37
CA VAL A 80 -29.52 15.97 -16.42
C VAL A 80 -30.91 15.98 -17.06
N GLY A 81 -31.21 16.98 -17.89
CA GLY A 81 -32.53 17.17 -18.49
C GLY A 81 -33.63 17.42 -17.44
N LYS A 82 -34.85 16.95 -17.71
CA LYS A 82 -36.01 17.09 -16.81
C LYS A 82 -36.13 15.98 -15.74
N ARG A 83 -35.07 15.20 -15.52
CA ARG A 83 -35.09 14.05 -14.60
C ARG A 83 -35.13 14.51 -13.14
N ASN A 84 -35.81 13.73 -12.29
CA ASN A 84 -35.83 13.99 -10.85
C ASN A 84 -34.43 13.78 -10.25
N SER A 85 -33.91 14.78 -9.54
CA SER A 85 -32.54 14.79 -9.02
C SER A 85 -32.28 13.65 -8.00
N GLY A 86 -33.30 13.24 -7.24
CA GLY A 86 -33.17 12.19 -6.22
C GLY A 86 -33.01 10.76 -6.78
N SER A 87 -33.40 10.52 -8.04
CA SER A 87 -33.41 9.19 -8.67
C SER A 87 -32.40 9.07 -9.82
N LEU A 88 -31.45 9.99 -9.92
CA LEU A 88 -30.45 9.96 -10.98
C LEU A 88 -29.51 8.75 -10.79
N PRO A 89 -29.27 7.93 -11.84
CA PRO A 89 -28.33 6.83 -11.76
C PRO A 89 -26.91 7.38 -11.59
N LEU A 90 -26.08 6.63 -10.87
CA LEU A 90 -24.65 6.91 -10.81
C LEU A 90 -23.93 6.19 -11.96
N PRO A 91 -22.82 6.75 -12.49
CA PRO A 91 -22.00 6.09 -13.50
C PRO A 91 -21.42 4.76 -13.02
N GLU A 92 -21.17 3.83 -13.92
CA GLU A 92 -20.63 2.50 -13.57
C GLU A 92 -19.26 2.55 -12.88
N PHE A 93 -18.42 3.55 -13.21
CA PHE A 93 -17.09 3.67 -12.63
C PHE A 93 -17.10 3.91 -11.12
N VAL A 94 -18.21 4.33 -10.50
CA VAL A 94 -18.27 4.44 -9.02
C VAL A 94 -18.56 3.11 -8.33
N ASP A 95 -18.71 2.04 -9.11
CA ASP A 95 -18.79 0.66 -8.63
C ASP A 95 -19.89 0.41 -7.58
N ASN A 96 -21.11 0.84 -7.88
CA ASN A 96 -22.27 0.73 -6.98
C ASN A 96 -22.09 1.45 -5.63
N SER A 97 -21.06 2.28 -5.48
CA SER A 97 -20.87 3.10 -4.29
C SER A 97 -22.06 4.04 -4.11
N LEU A 98 -22.64 4.00 -2.92
CA LEU A 98 -23.76 4.86 -2.56
C LEU A 98 -23.26 6.29 -2.29
N VAL A 99 -24.14 7.26 -2.47
CA VAL A 99 -23.89 8.63 -1.98
C VAL A 99 -24.06 8.61 -0.47
N PRO A 100 -22.99 8.80 0.34
CA PRO A 100 -23.18 8.98 1.77
C PRO A 100 -23.95 10.27 2.02
N THR A 101 -24.95 10.19 2.89
CA THR A 101 -25.71 11.39 3.26
C THR A 101 -24.87 12.32 4.11
N TYR A 102 -24.07 11.78 5.04
CA TYR A 102 -23.45 12.57 6.10
C TYR A 102 -24.49 13.50 6.75
N CYS A 103 -24.35 14.81 6.54
CA CYS A 103 -25.28 15.85 6.96
C CYS A 103 -25.92 16.57 5.76
N LEU A 104 -26.00 15.97 4.56
CA LEU A 104 -26.71 16.54 3.41
C LEU A 104 -28.23 16.39 3.57
N ASN A 105 -28.95 17.42 3.13
CA ASN A 105 -30.39 17.34 2.94
C ASN A 105 -30.73 16.65 1.60
N ALA A 106 -32.03 16.45 1.31
CA ALA A 106 -32.46 15.76 0.09
C ALA A 106 -32.04 16.48 -1.21
N GLU A 107 -31.98 17.82 -1.19
CA GLU A 107 -31.47 18.62 -2.30
C GLU A 107 -29.97 18.35 -2.52
N GLY A 108 -29.18 18.34 -1.44
CA GLY A 108 -27.75 18.02 -1.46
C GLY A 108 -27.46 16.64 -2.03
N VAL A 109 -28.20 15.61 -1.63
CA VAL A 109 -28.05 14.26 -2.19
C VAL A 109 -28.34 14.25 -3.71
N GLY A 110 -29.35 15.00 -4.16
CA GLY A 110 -29.65 15.18 -5.58
C GLY A 110 -28.55 15.93 -6.34
N ALA A 111 -27.98 16.97 -5.71
CA ALA A 111 -26.88 17.76 -6.26
C ALA A 111 -25.61 16.91 -6.47
N VAL A 112 -25.25 16.05 -5.52
CA VAL A 112 -24.12 15.12 -5.66
C VAL A 112 -24.28 14.25 -6.91
N ARG A 113 -25.47 13.66 -7.12
CA ARG A 113 -25.74 12.83 -8.31
C ARG A 113 -25.61 13.61 -9.61
N LYS A 114 -26.12 14.85 -9.66
CA LYS A 114 -25.97 15.74 -10.83
C LYS A 114 -24.50 16.05 -11.12
N ILE A 115 -23.73 16.39 -10.09
CA ILE A 115 -22.29 16.71 -10.22
C ILE A 115 -21.52 15.50 -10.75
N ILE A 116 -21.75 14.30 -10.22
CA ILE A 116 -21.08 13.07 -10.68
C ILE A 116 -21.41 12.75 -12.15
N LEU A 117 -22.65 12.96 -12.60
CA LEU A 117 -23.02 12.80 -14.01
C LEU A 117 -22.30 13.81 -14.91
N CYS A 118 -22.16 15.06 -14.47
CA CYS A 118 -21.37 16.05 -15.18
C CYS A 118 -19.88 15.66 -15.22
N ILE A 119 -19.33 15.14 -14.13
CA ILE A 119 -17.93 14.65 -14.08
C ILE A 119 -17.74 13.51 -15.08
N ALA A 120 -18.64 12.53 -15.12
CA ALA A 120 -18.58 11.41 -16.06
C ALA A 120 -18.51 11.87 -17.53
N ASN A 121 -19.19 12.97 -17.86
CA ASN A 121 -19.15 13.57 -19.18
C ASN A 121 -17.83 14.31 -19.47
N GLN A 122 -17.22 14.93 -18.47
CA GLN A 122 -16.03 15.77 -18.62
C GLN A 122 -14.71 15.01 -18.42
N PHE A 123 -14.76 13.83 -17.80
CA PHE A 123 -13.62 12.97 -17.51
C PHE A 123 -13.87 11.53 -18.03
N PRO A 124 -13.92 11.33 -19.36
CA PRO A 124 -14.17 10.01 -19.95
C PRO A 124 -13.07 8.98 -19.65
N ASP A 125 -11.88 9.42 -19.24
CA ASP A 125 -10.75 8.56 -18.91
C ASP A 125 -10.88 7.87 -17.54
N ILE A 126 -11.83 8.32 -16.70
CA ILE A 126 -12.09 7.70 -15.39
C ILE A 126 -12.79 6.35 -15.64
N SER A 127 -12.10 5.28 -15.30
CA SER A 127 -12.60 3.90 -15.45
C SER A 127 -13.05 3.29 -14.13
N PHE A 128 -12.55 3.78 -12.99
CA PHE A 128 -12.91 3.26 -11.67
C PHE A 128 -12.59 4.27 -10.56
N CYS A 129 -13.58 4.72 -9.81
CA CYS A 129 -13.43 5.72 -8.75
C CYS A 129 -14.54 5.59 -7.68
N PRO A 130 -14.53 4.53 -6.85
CA PRO A 130 -15.57 4.29 -5.85
C PRO A 130 -15.63 5.35 -4.75
N ALA A 131 -14.52 6.06 -4.49
CA ALA A 131 -14.49 7.14 -3.51
C ALA A 131 -15.16 8.44 -4.00
N LEU A 132 -15.42 8.60 -5.31
CA LEU A 132 -15.92 9.86 -5.86
C LEU A 132 -17.24 10.33 -5.24
N PRO A 133 -18.28 9.48 -5.08
CA PRO A 133 -19.54 9.93 -4.48
C PRO A 133 -19.37 10.55 -3.11
N SER A 134 -18.49 9.96 -2.29
CA SER A 134 -18.17 10.45 -0.96
C SER A 134 -17.39 11.75 -0.96
N VAL A 135 -16.42 11.90 -1.85
CA VAL A 135 -15.62 13.14 -1.97
C VAL A 135 -16.48 14.29 -2.45
N VAL A 136 -17.35 14.06 -3.45
CA VAL A 136 -18.31 15.07 -3.93
C VAL A 136 -19.28 15.45 -2.80
N ALA A 137 -19.84 14.47 -2.09
CA ALA A 137 -20.75 14.73 -0.97
C ALA A 137 -20.07 15.56 0.13
N LEU A 138 -18.83 15.23 0.49
CA LEU A 138 -18.08 15.96 1.52
C LEU A 138 -17.80 17.40 1.10
N LEU A 139 -17.33 17.63 -0.13
CA LEU A 139 -17.05 18.98 -0.63
C LEU A 139 -18.32 19.83 -0.70
N LEU A 140 -19.44 19.25 -1.12
CA LEU A 140 -20.72 19.96 -1.23
C LEU A 140 -21.20 20.55 0.10
N HIS A 141 -20.81 19.98 1.25
CA HIS A 141 -21.11 20.58 2.56
C HIS A 141 -20.47 21.95 2.75
N TYR A 142 -19.41 22.23 2.00
CA TYR A 142 -18.56 23.42 2.13
C TYR A 142 -18.49 24.22 0.83
N SER A 143 -19.37 23.93 -0.13
CA SER A 143 -19.51 24.70 -1.37
C SER A 143 -20.75 25.59 -1.32
N LYS A 144 -20.66 26.77 -1.93
CA LYS A 144 -21.74 27.74 -2.09
C LYS A 144 -22.86 27.22 -2.98
N ASP A 145 -22.49 26.55 -4.07
CA ASP A 145 -23.42 25.96 -5.03
C ASP A 145 -22.83 24.71 -5.70
N GLU A 146 -23.61 24.11 -6.61
CA GLU A 146 -23.20 22.90 -7.34
C GLU A 146 -22.02 23.14 -8.28
N ALA A 147 -21.89 24.37 -8.81
CA ALA A 147 -20.88 24.73 -9.79
C ALA A 147 -19.51 24.87 -9.13
N GLU A 148 -19.44 25.49 -7.95
CA GLU A 148 -18.23 25.54 -7.14
C GLU A 148 -17.79 24.13 -6.71
N CYS A 149 -18.73 23.30 -6.23
CA CYS A 149 -18.41 21.92 -5.85
C CYS A 149 -17.87 21.13 -7.05
N PHE A 150 -18.48 21.28 -8.23
CA PHE A 150 -18.01 20.64 -9.46
C PHE A 150 -16.57 21.07 -9.78
N GLU A 151 -16.28 22.37 -9.78
CA GLU A 151 -14.94 22.89 -10.05
C GLU A 151 -13.90 22.32 -9.06
N GLN A 152 -14.22 22.32 -7.76
CA GLN A 152 -13.34 21.78 -6.73
C GLN A 152 -13.01 20.30 -6.98
N VAL A 153 -14.01 19.50 -7.36
CA VAL A 153 -13.82 18.09 -7.68
C VAL A 153 -13.00 17.92 -8.96
N CYS A 154 -13.26 18.71 -10.00
CA CYS A 154 -12.48 18.69 -11.24
C CYS A 154 -11.01 18.99 -10.99
N ARG A 155 -10.68 19.92 -10.09
CA ARG A 155 -9.28 20.21 -9.72
C ARG A 155 -8.61 19.05 -8.98
N ILE A 156 -9.32 18.39 -8.08
CA ILE A 156 -8.82 17.18 -7.39
C ILE A 156 -8.54 16.06 -8.40
N LEU A 157 -9.44 15.84 -9.37
CA LEU A 157 -9.28 14.82 -10.41
C LEU A 157 -8.18 15.18 -11.42
N ALA A 158 -8.06 16.46 -11.79
CA ALA A 158 -7.11 16.94 -12.79
C ALA A 158 -5.71 17.30 -12.23
N CYS A 159 -5.44 16.97 -10.96
CA CYS A 159 -4.14 17.17 -10.34
C CYS A 159 -3.05 16.46 -11.18
N ASN A 160 -2.08 17.23 -11.67
CA ASN A 160 -1.01 16.73 -12.53
C ASN A 160 0.37 16.65 -11.84
N ASP A 161 0.42 16.91 -10.54
CA ASP A 161 1.63 16.75 -9.75
C ASP A 161 1.86 15.26 -9.44
N PRO A 162 2.91 14.63 -10.00
CA PRO A 162 3.15 13.20 -9.80
C PRO A 162 3.49 12.84 -8.35
N SER A 163 3.87 13.83 -7.53
CA SER A 163 4.12 13.65 -6.09
C SER A 163 2.85 13.78 -5.23
N LYS A 164 1.73 14.22 -5.84
CA LYS A 164 0.43 14.42 -5.19
C LYS A 164 -0.66 13.66 -5.92
N ARG A 165 -0.70 12.35 -5.70
CA ARG A 165 -1.92 11.57 -5.91
C ARG A 165 -3.00 12.06 -4.93
N LEU A 166 -4.26 12.14 -5.34
CA LEU A 166 -5.37 12.59 -4.48
C LEU A 166 -6.51 11.57 -4.43
N ILE A 167 -6.90 11.02 -5.56
CA ILE A 167 -7.93 9.98 -5.67
C ILE A 167 -7.58 9.02 -6.80
N ASP A 168 -7.85 7.73 -6.62
CA ASP A 168 -7.64 6.73 -7.67
C ASP A 168 -8.77 6.83 -8.71
N GLN A 169 -8.40 6.80 -10.00
CA GLN A 169 -9.33 7.01 -11.13
C GLN A 169 -9.40 5.81 -12.09
N THR A 170 -8.60 4.79 -11.85
CA THR A 170 -8.55 3.55 -12.63
C THR A 170 -8.59 2.34 -11.72
N PHE A 171 -9.07 1.21 -12.27
CA PHE A 171 -9.18 -0.03 -11.49
C PHE A 171 -7.81 -0.49 -11.01
N LEU A 172 -6.81 -0.44 -11.90
CA LEU A 172 -5.43 -0.75 -11.57
C LEU A 172 -4.88 0.11 -10.43
N ALA A 173 -5.13 1.43 -10.45
CA ALA A 173 -4.68 2.33 -9.40
C ALA A 173 -5.34 2.02 -8.05
N PHE A 174 -6.64 1.72 -8.06
CA PHE A 174 -7.40 1.34 -6.88
C PHE A 174 -6.94 -0.01 -6.30
N GLU A 175 -6.85 -1.05 -7.12
CA GLU A 175 -6.39 -2.38 -6.68
C GLU A 175 -4.96 -2.30 -6.11
N SER A 176 -4.06 -1.59 -6.79
CA SER A 176 -2.72 -1.34 -6.29
C SER A 176 -2.74 -0.62 -4.94
N SER A 177 -3.62 0.37 -4.76
CA SER A 177 -3.73 1.11 -3.50
C SER A 177 -4.26 0.23 -2.35
N CYS A 178 -5.12 -0.76 -2.65
CA CYS A 178 -5.59 -1.78 -1.71
C CYS A 178 -4.47 -2.75 -1.31
N MET A 179 -3.70 -3.26 -2.27
CA MET A 179 -2.53 -4.11 -1.99
C MET A 179 -1.47 -3.36 -1.18
N THR A 180 -1.19 -2.10 -1.55
CA THR A 180 -0.27 -1.25 -0.78
C THR A 180 -0.80 -1.03 0.63
N PHE A 181 -2.10 -0.88 0.83
CA PHE A 181 -2.65 -0.82 2.19
C PHE A 181 -2.36 -2.10 2.98
N GLY A 182 -2.60 -3.28 2.39
CA GLY A 182 -2.27 -4.58 2.99
C GLY A 182 -0.79 -4.69 3.40
N ASP A 183 0.13 -4.31 2.51
CA ASP A 183 1.58 -4.28 2.80
C ASP A 183 1.90 -3.41 4.02
N LEU A 184 1.26 -2.23 4.10
CA LEU A 184 1.42 -1.30 5.21
C LEU A 184 0.78 -1.83 6.51
N VAL A 185 -0.33 -2.56 6.44
CA VAL A 185 -0.92 -3.22 7.61
C VAL A 185 0.01 -4.31 8.12
N ASN A 186 0.55 -5.16 7.24
CA ASN A 186 1.52 -6.19 7.60
C ASN A 186 2.76 -5.58 8.26
N LYS A 187 3.24 -4.43 7.77
CA LYS A 187 4.40 -3.75 8.36
C LYS A 187 4.10 -3.05 9.69
N TYR A 188 3.04 -2.24 9.75
CA TYR A 188 2.82 -1.29 10.86
C TYR A 188 1.76 -1.75 11.87
N CYS A 189 0.96 -2.78 11.54
CA CYS A 189 -0.17 -3.29 12.32
C CYS A 189 -0.21 -4.84 12.34
N GLN A 190 0.94 -5.52 12.48
CA GLN A 190 1.09 -6.99 12.41
C GLN A 190 0.03 -7.79 13.19
N ALA A 191 -0.31 -7.36 14.41
CA ALA A 191 -1.31 -8.07 15.21
C ALA A 191 -2.72 -8.02 14.59
N ALA A 192 -3.09 -6.89 13.98
CA ALA A 192 -4.33 -6.78 13.22
C ALA A 192 -4.26 -7.58 11.92
N HIS A 193 -3.12 -7.54 11.22
CA HIS A 193 -2.88 -8.35 10.01
C HIS A 193 -3.11 -9.84 10.27
N LYS A 194 -2.47 -10.38 11.32
CA LYS A 194 -2.60 -11.78 11.72
C LYS A 194 -4.05 -12.15 12.03
N LEU A 195 -4.79 -11.26 12.69
CA LEU A 195 -6.23 -11.47 12.95
C LEU A 195 -7.03 -11.55 11.64
N MET A 196 -6.79 -10.64 10.69
CA MET A 196 -7.51 -10.63 9.42
C MET A 196 -7.21 -11.87 8.57
N VAL A 197 -5.94 -12.28 8.48
CA VAL A 197 -5.53 -13.51 7.78
C VAL A 197 -6.09 -14.77 8.44
N ALA A 198 -6.22 -14.79 9.77
CA ALA A 198 -6.76 -15.94 10.49
C ALA A 198 -8.29 -16.11 10.30
N VAL A 199 -9.01 -15.03 9.97
CA VAL A 199 -10.47 -15.00 9.92
C VAL A 199 -11.02 -14.90 8.50
N SER A 200 -10.33 -14.21 7.59
CA SER A 200 -10.80 -13.99 6.22
C SER A 200 -10.20 -15.02 5.26
N GLU A 201 -11.04 -15.55 4.36
CA GLU A 201 -10.59 -16.39 3.24
C GLU A 201 -9.93 -15.60 2.11
N ASP A 202 -10.24 -14.31 2.01
CA ASP A 202 -9.57 -13.36 1.13
C ASP A 202 -9.31 -12.08 1.94
N VAL A 203 -8.04 -11.80 2.26
CA VAL A 203 -7.67 -10.63 3.04
C VAL A 203 -7.72 -9.36 2.21
N LEU A 204 -7.57 -9.47 0.88
CA LEU A 204 -7.64 -8.33 -0.04
C LEU A 204 -9.07 -7.78 -0.12
N GLU A 205 -10.09 -8.63 -0.03
CA GLU A 205 -11.50 -8.19 0.13
C GLU A 205 -11.71 -7.36 1.41
N VAL A 206 -10.95 -7.63 2.47
CA VAL A 206 -11.00 -6.80 3.69
C VAL A 206 -10.34 -5.46 3.43
N TYR A 207 -9.15 -5.48 2.81
CA TYR A 207 -8.39 -4.26 2.52
C TYR A 207 -9.01 -3.40 1.43
N SER A 208 -9.82 -3.94 0.53
CA SER A 208 -10.49 -3.16 -0.52
C SER A 208 -11.47 -2.12 0.03
N ASP A 209 -11.95 -2.31 1.27
CA ASP A 209 -12.80 -1.32 1.95
C ASP A 209 -12.01 -0.15 2.57
N TRP A 210 -10.67 -0.10 2.47
CA TRP A 210 -9.88 0.90 3.21
C TRP A 210 -10.27 2.36 2.92
N GLN A 211 -10.56 2.70 1.65
CA GLN A 211 -11.05 4.04 1.27
C GLN A 211 -12.49 4.25 1.76
N ARG A 212 -13.30 3.19 1.74
CA ARG A 212 -14.68 3.20 2.23
C ARG A 212 -14.72 3.42 3.74
N TRP A 213 -13.77 2.92 4.51
CA TRP A 213 -13.69 3.24 5.94
C TRP A 213 -13.54 4.74 6.15
N LEU A 214 -12.71 5.40 5.34
CA LEU A 214 -12.39 6.82 5.50
C LEU A 214 -13.47 7.76 4.99
N PHE A 215 -14.00 7.50 3.80
CA PHE A 215 -14.95 8.37 3.10
C PHE A 215 -16.39 7.84 3.08
N GLY A 216 -16.64 6.61 3.51
CA GLY A 216 -17.99 6.04 3.50
C GLY A 216 -18.55 5.90 4.90
N GLU A 217 -17.77 5.28 5.78
CA GLU A 217 -18.25 4.81 7.08
C GLU A 217 -17.92 5.78 8.24
N LEU A 218 -16.86 6.59 8.13
CA LEU A 218 -16.51 7.56 9.17
C LEU A 218 -17.61 8.63 9.35
N PRO A 219 -17.99 8.97 10.60
CA PRO A 219 -18.95 10.05 10.83
C PRO A 219 -18.44 11.42 10.34
N MET A 220 -19.36 12.34 10.04
CA MET A 220 -19.05 13.64 9.42
C MET A 220 -17.94 14.42 10.15
N ALA A 221 -18.00 14.49 11.48
CA ALA A 221 -16.98 15.19 12.28
C ALA A 221 -15.57 14.60 12.13
N TYR A 222 -15.46 13.29 11.89
CA TYR A 222 -14.19 12.59 11.73
C TYR A 222 -13.65 12.76 10.32
N VAL A 223 -14.48 12.49 9.31
CA VAL A 223 -14.06 12.62 7.91
C VAL A 223 -13.68 14.06 7.56
N ALA A 224 -14.38 15.08 8.09
CA ALA A 224 -14.01 16.48 7.90
C ALA A 224 -12.62 16.79 8.50
N ARG A 225 -12.31 16.26 9.69
CA ARG A 225 -10.99 16.40 10.32
C ARG A 225 -9.88 15.70 9.54
N VAL A 226 -10.17 14.51 9.00
CA VAL A 226 -9.23 13.79 8.12
C VAL A 226 -9.00 14.57 6.83
N PHE A 227 -10.07 15.12 6.24
CA PHE A 227 -10.03 15.88 5.01
C PHE A 227 -9.27 17.21 5.14
N ASP A 228 -9.42 17.90 6.29
CA ASP A 228 -8.64 19.09 6.63
C ASP A 228 -7.13 18.85 6.48
N VAL A 229 -6.64 17.71 6.97
CA VAL A 229 -5.20 17.37 6.90
C VAL A 229 -4.83 16.74 5.56
N PHE A 230 -5.73 16.00 4.93
CA PHE A 230 -5.54 15.44 3.59
C PHE A 230 -5.36 16.52 2.53
N LEU A 231 -6.11 17.62 2.56
CA LEU A 231 -5.94 18.71 1.59
C LEU A 231 -4.56 19.39 1.71
N VAL A 232 -3.95 19.38 2.89
CA VAL A 232 -2.63 19.98 3.13
C VAL A 232 -1.51 18.99 2.86
N GLU A 233 -1.59 17.77 3.41
CA GLU A 233 -0.51 16.79 3.36
C GLU A 233 -0.70 15.71 2.28
N GLY A 234 -1.85 15.62 1.63
CA GLY A 234 -2.15 14.69 0.53
C GLY A 234 -2.40 13.25 0.97
N TYR A 235 -2.44 12.36 -0.02
CA TYR A 235 -2.89 10.96 0.07
C TYR A 235 -2.31 10.13 1.21
N LYS A 236 -1.06 10.42 1.59
CA LYS A 236 -0.36 9.74 2.69
C LYS A 236 -1.16 9.76 4.01
N VAL A 237 -1.94 10.83 4.25
CA VAL A 237 -2.77 10.95 5.45
C VAL A 237 -3.82 9.83 5.51
N LEU A 238 -4.40 9.46 4.36
CA LEU A 238 -5.48 8.48 4.30
C LEU A 238 -5.00 7.12 4.82
N TYR A 239 -3.85 6.64 4.35
CA TYR A 239 -3.26 5.40 4.86
C TYR A 239 -2.93 5.46 6.36
N ARG A 240 -2.41 6.59 6.87
CA ARG A 240 -2.12 6.74 8.30
C ARG A 240 -3.38 6.60 9.14
N VAL A 241 -4.47 7.21 8.70
CA VAL A 241 -5.76 7.14 9.40
C VAL A 241 -6.33 5.73 9.31
N ALA A 242 -6.30 5.08 8.14
CA ALA A 242 -6.77 3.71 7.98
C ALA A 242 -5.99 2.71 8.88
N LEU A 243 -4.66 2.86 8.98
CA LEU A 243 -3.85 2.09 9.93
C LEU A 243 -4.24 2.37 11.39
N ALA A 244 -4.50 3.63 11.74
CA ALA A 244 -4.95 3.98 13.09
C ALA A 244 -6.32 3.37 13.43
N LEU A 245 -7.26 3.37 12.48
CA LEU A 245 -8.56 2.72 12.61
C LEU A 245 -8.39 1.23 12.93
N LEU A 246 -7.56 0.52 12.17
CA LEU A 246 -7.27 -0.90 12.43
C LEU A 246 -6.61 -1.14 13.79
N LYS A 247 -5.72 -0.24 14.25
CA LYS A 247 -5.12 -0.35 15.59
C LYS A 247 -6.17 -0.22 16.69
N PHE A 248 -7.14 0.69 16.54
CA PHE A 248 -8.22 0.82 17.51
C PHE A 248 -9.19 -0.36 17.44
N PHE A 249 -9.58 -0.78 16.23
CA PHE A 249 -10.43 -1.95 16.02
C PHE A 249 -9.83 -3.20 16.67
N HIS A 250 -8.56 -3.50 16.38
CA HIS A 250 -7.88 -4.65 16.97
C HIS A 250 -7.82 -4.56 18.50
N LYS A 251 -7.60 -3.36 19.06
CA LYS A 251 -7.60 -3.15 20.51
C LYS A 251 -8.97 -3.42 21.14
N VAL A 252 -10.05 -3.02 20.48
CA VAL A 252 -11.43 -3.26 20.96
C VAL A 252 -11.79 -4.73 20.84
N ARG A 253 -11.41 -5.38 19.73
CA ARG A 253 -11.63 -6.82 19.51
C ARG A 253 -10.79 -7.75 20.37
N ALA A 254 -9.67 -7.29 20.91
CA ALA A 254 -8.77 -8.12 21.70
C ALA A 254 -9.52 -8.71 22.91
N GLY A 255 -9.86 -10.00 22.83
CA GLY A 255 -10.58 -10.74 23.88
C GLY A 255 -12.09 -10.90 23.67
N GLN A 256 -12.65 -10.48 22.53
CA GLN A 256 -14.07 -10.65 22.20
C GLN A 256 -14.28 -11.73 21.11
N PRO A 257 -15.35 -12.55 21.19
CA PRO A 257 -15.73 -13.46 20.11
C PRO A 257 -16.16 -12.69 18.84
N LEU A 258 -16.19 -13.37 17.69
CA LEU A 258 -16.71 -12.81 16.44
C LEU A 258 -18.17 -12.39 16.61
N GLU A 259 -18.49 -11.11 16.35
CA GLU A 259 -19.87 -10.60 16.40
C GLU A 259 -20.65 -10.89 15.11
N SER A 260 -19.96 -11.01 13.97
CA SER A 260 -20.54 -11.44 12.69
C SER A 260 -19.69 -12.49 11.98
N ASP A 261 -20.28 -13.10 10.94
CA ASP A 261 -19.59 -14.03 10.03
C ASP A 261 -18.54 -13.33 9.14
N SER A 262 -18.44 -11.99 9.18
CA SER A 262 -17.55 -11.21 8.31
C SER A 262 -16.77 -10.14 9.06
N ILE A 263 -15.45 -10.36 9.19
CA ILE A 263 -14.50 -9.37 9.71
C ILE A 263 -14.64 -8.00 9.03
N GLN A 264 -14.98 -7.99 7.73
CA GLN A 264 -15.17 -6.78 6.95
C GLN A 264 -16.39 -5.97 7.45
N GLN A 265 -17.49 -6.65 7.80
CA GLN A 265 -18.67 -5.99 8.38
C GLN A 265 -18.40 -5.47 9.78
N ASP A 266 -17.65 -6.23 10.60
CA ASP A 266 -17.26 -5.81 11.95
C ASP A 266 -16.41 -4.53 11.91
N ILE A 267 -15.43 -4.44 11.00
CA ILE A 267 -14.62 -3.23 10.82
C ILE A 267 -15.52 -2.05 10.41
N ARG A 268 -16.42 -2.25 9.44
CA ARG A 268 -17.33 -1.18 8.99
C ARG A 268 -18.24 -0.70 10.13
N ALA A 269 -18.79 -1.61 10.92
CA ALA A 269 -19.61 -1.27 12.08
C ALA A 269 -18.81 -0.48 13.12
N PHE A 270 -17.60 -0.95 13.46
CA PHE A 270 -16.70 -0.25 14.37
C PHE A 270 -16.37 1.18 13.88
N VAL A 271 -16.11 1.35 12.58
CA VAL A 271 -15.77 2.67 12.02
C VAL A 271 -16.96 3.64 12.09
N ARG A 272 -18.20 3.18 11.81
CA ARG A 272 -19.42 4.00 12.00
C ARG A 272 -19.60 4.43 13.46
N ASP A 273 -19.32 3.51 14.38
CA ASP A 273 -19.52 3.68 15.81
C ASP A 273 -18.29 4.20 16.56
N ILE A 274 -17.26 4.67 15.83
CA ILE A 274 -15.97 5.07 16.42
C ILE A 274 -16.13 6.12 17.53
N ALA A 275 -17.13 6.99 17.42
CA ALA A 275 -17.43 8.03 18.39
C ALA A 275 -17.78 7.50 19.79
N LYS A 276 -18.16 6.24 19.92
CA LYS A 276 -18.39 5.58 21.23
C LYS A 276 -17.09 5.37 22.02
N SER A 277 -15.93 5.41 21.36
CA SER A 277 -14.65 4.99 21.98
C SER A 277 -13.45 5.91 21.70
N VAL A 278 -13.43 6.63 20.57
CA VAL A 278 -12.27 7.40 20.12
C VAL A 278 -12.74 8.73 19.54
N SER A 279 -12.17 9.85 20.00
CA SER A 279 -12.45 11.19 19.44
C SER A 279 -11.69 11.45 18.13
N PRO A 280 -12.07 12.47 17.32
CA PRO A 280 -11.34 12.81 16.10
C PRO A 280 -9.87 13.16 16.36
N GLU A 281 -9.59 13.90 17.43
CA GLU A 281 -8.22 14.30 17.83
C GLU A 281 -7.40 13.06 18.18
N ARG A 282 -7.96 12.15 18.98
CA ARG A 282 -7.28 10.91 19.38
C ARG A 282 -6.99 9.99 18.19
N LEU A 283 -7.90 9.96 17.20
CA LEU A 283 -7.68 9.23 15.95
C LEU A 283 -6.48 9.82 15.18
N LEU A 284 -6.45 11.15 14.99
CA LEU A 284 -5.36 11.82 14.27
C LEU A 284 -4.03 11.71 15.02
N GLU A 285 -4.01 11.89 16.35
CA GLU A 285 -2.83 11.68 17.19
C GLU A 285 -2.24 10.29 16.96
N LYS A 286 -3.09 9.25 16.97
CA LYS A 286 -2.65 7.88 16.71
C LYS A 286 -2.12 7.69 15.29
N ALA A 287 -2.77 8.28 14.29
CA ALA A 287 -2.36 8.23 12.89
C ALA A 287 -0.99 8.90 12.65
N PHE A 288 -0.73 10.05 13.29
CA PHE A 288 0.53 10.77 13.16
C PHE A 288 1.66 10.19 14.02
N ALA A 289 1.34 9.44 15.07
CA ALA A 289 2.31 8.70 15.88
C ALA A 289 2.96 7.51 15.15
N ILE A 290 2.40 7.06 14.02
CA ILE A 290 3.01 6.02 13.17
C ILE A 290 4.28 6.60 12.55
N ARG A 291 5.45 6.18 13.06
CA ARG A 291 6.78 6.58 12.59
C ARG A 291 7.09 5.95 11.23
N LEU A 292 8.05 6.54 10.52
CA LEU A 292 8.69 6.00 9.30
C LEU A 292 7.80 5.81 8.05
N PHE A 293 6.55 6.28 8.09
CA PHE A 293 5.63 6.25 6.96
C PHE A 293 5.95 7.37 5.93
N SER A 294 6.73 7.05 4.89
CA SER A 294 7.25 7.99 3.88
C SER A 294 6.44 8.00 2.57
N ARG A 295 6.43 9.12 1.82
CA ARG A 295 5.77 9.18 0.50
C ARG A 295 6.46 8.26 -0.52
N LYS A 296 7.80 8.20 -0.45
CA LYS A 296 8.63 7.39 -1.33
C LYS A 296 8.33 5.90 -1.17
N GLU A 297 8.18 5.43 0.07
CA GLU A 297 7.80 4.04 0.37
C GLU A 297 6.45 3.68 -0.27
N ILE A 298 5.43 4.53 -0.07
CA ILE A 298 4.09 4.33 -0.66
C ILE A 298 4.16 4.29 -2.17
N GLN A 299 4.87 5.24 -2.78
CA GLN A 299 5.02 5.30 -4.23
C GLN A 299 5.69 4.02 -4.77
N LEU A 300 6.74 3.54 -4.12
CA LEU A 300 7.43 2.31 -4.52
C LEU A 300 6.51 1.10 -4.40
N LEU A 301 5.80 0.94 -3.26
CA LEU A 301 4.83 -0.16 -3.08
C LEU A 301 3.75 -0.12 -4.16
N GLN A 302 3.17 1.05 -4.43
CA GLN A 302 2.14 1.22 -5.46
C GLN A 302 2.68 0.85 -6.85
N MET A 303 3.89 1.29 -7.21
CA MET A 303 4.47 0.95 -8.51
C MET A 303 4.79 -0.55 -8.63
N ALA A 304 5.22 -1.22 -7.56
CA ALA A 304 5.37 -2.68 -7.54
C ALA A 304 4.03 -3.37 -7.78
N ASN A 305 3.00 -2.97 -7.03
CA ASN A 305 1.69 -3.60 -7.07
C ASN A 305 1.01 -3.35 -8.43
N GLU A 306 1.09 -2.14 -8.99
CA GLU A 306 0.61 -1.84 -10.35
C GLU A 306 1.31 -2.73 -11.40
N LYS A 307 2.65 -2.85 -11.34
CA LYS A 307 3.42 -3.69 -12.27
C LYS A 307 3.03 -5.17 -12.16
N ALA A 308 2.85 -5.67 -10.94
CA ALA A 308 2.45 -7.05 -10.69
C ALA A 308 1.05 -7.35 -11.22
N LEU A 309 0.09 -6.46 -10.97
CA LEU A 309 -1.27 -6.56 -11.51
C LEU A 309 -1.26 -6.56 -13.04
N GLN A 310 -0.48 -5.68 -13.67
CA GLN A 310 -0.31 -5.65 -15.13
C GLN A 310 0.26 -6.96 -15.69
N GLN A 311 1.29 -7.51 -15.05
CA GLN A 311 1.88 -8.80 -15.44
C GLN A 311 0.88 -9.95 -15.36
N LYS A 312 -0.05 -9.89 -14.39
CA LYS A 312 -1.17 -10.83 -14.23
C LYS A 312 -2.37 -10.55 -15.15
N GLY A 313 -2.29 -9.55 -16.04
CA GLY A 313 -3.39 -9.14 -16.91
C GLY A 313 -4.54 -8.44 -16.18
N ILE A 314 -4.34 -8.01 -14.93
CA ILE A 314 -5.33 -7.34 -14.09
C ILE A 314 -5.21 -5.83 -14.28
N THR A 315 -5.76 -5.34 -15.38
CA THR A 315 -5.73 -3.89 -15.70
C THR A 315 -7.11 -3.25 -15.64
N VAL A 316 -8.17 -4.06 -15.72
CA VAL A 316 -9.57 -3.65 -15.75
C VAL A 316 -10.41 -4.54 -14.83
N LYS A 317 -11.53 -4.01 -14.33
CA LYS A 317 -12.45 -4.78 -13.49
C LYS A 317 -13.11 -5.89 -14.32
N GLN A 318 -12.75 -7.13 -14.04
CA GLN A 318 -13.42 -8.32 -14.57
C GLN A 318 -14.18 -9.01 -13.44
N LYS A 319 -15.28 -9.69 -13.77
CA LYS A 319 -16.11 -10.43 -12.82
C LYS A 319 -15.33 -11.67 -12.35
N ARG A 320 -14.43 -11.50 -11.38
CA ARG A 320 -13.68 -12.60 -10.78
C ARG A 320 -14.57 -13.35 -9.80
N GLN A 321 -14.41 -14.67 -9.78
CA GLN A 321 -14.85 -15.52 -8.68
C GLN A 321 -13.86 -15.33 -7.52
N ASN A 322 -14.37 -15.24 -6.29
CA ASN A 322 -13.59 -15.03 -5.06
C ASN A 322 -12.36 -15.95 -5.05
N VAL A 323 -11.18 -15.37 -4.84
CA VAL A 323 -9.91 -16.10 -4.86
C VAL A 323 -9.62 -16.54 -3.42
N HIS A 324 -9.93 -17.79 -3.10
CA HIS A 324 -9.58 -18.39 -1.81
C HIS A 324 -8.07 -18.30 -1.56
N LEU A 325 -7.65 -18.04 -0.30
CA LEU A 325 -6.27 -18.20 0.16
C LEU A 325 -5.65 -19.47 -0.44
N ALA A 326 -4.55 -19.29 -1.17
CA ALA A 326 -4.11 -20.24 -2.18
C ALA A 326 -3.58 -21.60 -1.65
N VAL A 327 -3.45 -21.75 -0.32
CA VAL A 327 -3.04 -22.99 0.34
C VAL A 327 -4.27 -23.79 0.79
N HIS A 328 -4.83 -24.56 -0.13
CA HIS A 328 -5.90 -25.52 0.17
C HIS A 328 -5.33 -26.76 0.86
N ALA A 329 -5.90 -27.13 2.02
CA ALA A 329 -5.46 -28.30 2.79
C ALA A 329 -5.54 -29.61 2.00
N GLU A 330 -6.48 -29.72 1.07
CA GLU A 330 -6.72 -30.94 0.27
C GLU A 330 -5.66 -31.16 -0.83
N ASN A 331 -5.02 -30.07 -1.30
CA ASN A 331 -4.10 -30.11 -2.44
C ASN A 331 -2.65 -29.78 -2.06
N PHE A 332 -2.36 -29.59 -0.77
CA PHE A 332 -1.04 -29.27 -0.26
C PHE A 332 -0.38 -30.50 0.39
N LYS A 333 0.83 -30.84 -0.03
CA LYS A 333 1.65 -31.90 0.58
C LYS A 333 3.12 -31.47 0.62
N SER A 334 3.69 -31.41 1.82
CA SER A 334 5.12 -31.17 2.07
C SER A 334 5.62 -32.18 3.09
N GLU A 335 6.88 -32.60 2.96
CA GLU A 335 7.57 -33.47 3.94
C GLU A 335 8.26 -32.66 5.05
N ILE A 336 8.31 -31.32 4.88
CA ILE A 336 8.94 -30.38 5.79
C ILE A 336 7.92 -29.71 6.71
N VAL A 337 6.87 -29.11 6.14
CA VAL A 337 5.90 -28.27 6.87
C VAL A 337 4.47 -28.79 6.79
N SER A 338 3.71 -28.59 7.85
CA SER A 338 2.26 -28.80 7.85
C SER A 338 1.53 -27.71 7.05
N VAL A 339 0.27 -27.95 6.69
CA VAL A 339 -0.61 -26.94 6.05
C VAL A 339 -0.68 -25.65 6.88
N LYS A 340 -0.66 -25.77 8.22
CA LYS A 340 -0.70 -24.62 9.12
C LYS A 340 0.59 -23.80 9.02
N GLU A 341 1.74 -24.44 9.14
CA GLU A 341 3.05 -23.78 9.01
C GLU A 341 3.23 -23.16 7.62
N MET A 342 2.76 -23.84 6.56
CA MET A 342 2.79 -23.27 5.21
C MET A 342 1.91 -22.02 5.11
N ARG A 343 0.72 -22.01 5.72
CA ARG A 343 -0.13 -20.81 5.79
C ARG A 343 0.51 -19.68 6.59
N ASP A 344 1.20 -20.00 7.69
CA ASP A 344 1.96 -19.02 8.46
C ASP A 344 3.06 -18.38 7.58
N ILE A 345 3.80 -19.18 6.81
CA ILE A 345 4.78 -18.68 5.84
C ILE A 345 4.12 -17.86 4.74
N TRP A 346 3.01 -18.34 4.17
CA TRP A 346 2.30 -17.64 3.09
C TRP A 346 1.79 -16.26 3.53
N SER A 347 1.46 -16.09 4.81
CA SER A 347 1.09 -14.79 5.39
C SER A 347 2.23 -13.75 5.42
N TRP A 348 3.48 -14.21 5.23
CA TRP A 348 4.67 -13.35 5.18
C TRP A 348 5.04 -12.93 3.76
N ILE A 349 4.54 -13.65 2.76
CA ILE A 349 4.84 -13.44 1.35
C ILE A 349 4.11 -12.17 0.89
N PRO A 350 4.72 -11.34 0.02
CA PRO A 350 4.04 -10.18 -0.54
C PRO A 350 2.68 -10.53 -1.13
N GLU A 351 1.65 -9.72 -0.85
CA GLU A 351 0.24 -10.01 -1.16
C GLU A 351 0.02 -10.43 -2.63
N ARG A 352 0.80 -9.83 -3.53
CA ARG A 352 0.76 -10.14 -4.96
C ARG A 352 1.03 -11.61 -5.30
N PHE A 353 1.75 -12.34 -4.45
CA PHE A 353 2.02 -13.78 -4.59
C PHE A 353 1.23 -14.62 -3.60
N ALA A 354 0.64 -14.01 -2.56
CA ALA A 354 -0.19 -14.71 -1.58
C ALA A 354 -1.45 -15.35 -2.23
N LEU A 355 -1.90 -14.80 -3.36
CA LEU A 355 -2.98 -15.35 -4.19
C LEU A 355 -2.58 -16.54 -5.08
N CYS A 356 -1.28 -16.84 -5.22
CA CYS A 356 -0.80 -17.95 -6.05
C CYS A 356 -0.71 -19.24 -5.24
N GLN A 357 -1.09 -20.37 -5.85
CA GLN A 357 -1.00 -21.69 -5.22
C GLN A 357 0.47 -22.15 -5.09
N PRO A 358 0.83 -22.81 -3.98
CA PRO A 358 2.15 -23.40 -3.82
C PRO A 358 2.37 -24.50 -4.87
N LEU A 359 3.48 -24.38 -5.62
CA LEU A 359 3.92 -25.39 -6.59
C LEU A 359 5.27 -25.96 -6.15
N LEU A 360 5.33 -27.25 -5.81
CA LEU A 360 6.61 -27.89 -5.51
C LEU A 360 7.44 -28.00 -6.79
N LEU A 361 8.55 -27.26 -6.85
CA LEU A 361 9.47 -27.25 -7.99
C LEU A 361 10.58 -28.29 -7.81
N PHE A 362 11.11 -28.38 -6.59
CA PHE A 362 12.23 -29.25 -6.29
C PHE A 362 12.11 -29.85 -4.89
N THR A 363 12.41 -31.14 -4.74
CA THR A 363 12.67 -31.77 -3.45
C THR A 363 13.88 -32.70 -3.54
N THR A 364 14.73 -32.72 -2.53
CA THR A 364 15.87 -33.66 -2.49
C THR A 364 15.45 -35.12 -2.41
N LEU A 365 14.21 -35.41 -1.97
CA LEU A 365 13.69 -36.78 -1.90
C LEU A 365 13.39 -37.38 -3.28
N GLU A 366 12.92 -36.58 -4.23
CA GLU A 366 12.56 -37.04 -5.57
C GLU A 366 13.65 -36.74 -6.59
N HIS A 367 14.26 -35.56 -6.49
CA HIS A 367 15.24 -35.08 -7.48
C HIS A 367 16.69 -35.33 -7.06
N GLY A 368 16.94 -35.81 -5.83
CA GLY A 368 18.28 -36.04 -5.28
C GLY A 368 19.00 -34.75 -4.86
N CYS A 369 20.18 -34.90 -4.28
CA CYS A 369 20.93 -33.81 -3.67
C CYS A 369 22.00 -33.28 -4.65
N SER A 370 21.57 -32.49 -5.64
CA SER A 370 22.47 -31.87 -6.62
C SER A 370 22.06 -30.44 -6.92
N LEU A 371 22.99 -29.50 -6.72
CA LEU A 371 22.75 -28.10 -6.99
C LEU A 371 22.46 -27.81 -8.48
N SER A 372 23.02 -28.62 -9.39
CA SER A 372 22.68 -28.53 -10.82
C SER A 372 21.21 -28.87 -11.09
N ARG A 373 20.68 -29.92 -10.44
CA ARG A 373 19.25 -30.27 -10.55
C ARG A 373 18.38 -29.24 -9.86
N PHE A 374 18.79 -28.71 -8.72
CA PHE A 374 18.10 -27.60 -8.05
C PHE A 374 17.87 -26.44 -9.03
N TYR A 375 18.92 -25.98 -9.71
CA TYR A 375 18.80 -24.87 -10.65
C TYR A 375 17.93 -25.22 -11.86
N SER A 376 18.06 -26.43 -12.42
CA SER A 376 17.26 -26.81 -13.60
C SER A 376 15.75 -26.84 -13.34
N HIS A 377 15.33 -27.05 -12.09
CA HIS A 377 13.92 -27.06 -11.68
C HIS A 377 13.43 -25.69 -11.16
N SER A 378 14.35 -24.83 -10.70
CA SER A 378 13.99 -23.56 -10.04
C SER A 378 14.16 -22.33 -10.95
N GLU A 379 14.99 -22.42 -12.00
CA GLU A 379 15.11 -21.36 -13.00
C GLU A 379 13.83 -21.21 -13.82
N GLY A 380 13.46 -19.97 -14.14
CA GLY A 380 12.19 -19.63 -14.79
C GLY A 380 11.05 -19.41 -13.80
N HIS A 381 11.27 -19.66 -12.51
CA HIS A 381 10.32 -19.40 -11.44
C HIS A 381 10.81 -18.25 -10.55
N GLU A 382 10.03 -17.18 -10.49
CA GLU A 382 10.26 -16.02 -9.64
C GLU A 382 8.93 -15.57 -9.02
N PRO A 383 8.84 -15.42 -7.69
CA PRO A 383 9.84 -15.73 -6.65
C PRO A 383 9.90 -17.23 -6.33
N THR A 384 10.78 -17.64 -5.42
CA THR A 384 10.80 -19.00 -4.87
C THR A 384 10.85 -19.00 -3.33
N LEU A 385 10.26 -20.01 -2.71
CA LEU A 385 10.35 -20.29 -1.29
C LEU A 385 11.21 -21.54 -1.07
N LEU A 386 12.30 -21.38 -0.32
CA LEU A 386 13.21 -22.46 0.07
C LEU A 386 12.85 -22.93 1.48
N LEU A 387 12.63 -24.23 1.64
CA LEU A 387 12.38 -24.89 2.92
C LEU A 387 13.45 -25.96 3.19
N ILE A 388 13.93 -26.01 4.42
CA ILE A 388 14.96 -26.95 4.86
C ILE A 388 14.53 -27.59 6.17
N LYS A 389 14.61 -28.92 6.22
CA LYS A 389 14.52 -29.72 7.44
C LYS A 389 15.88 -30.33 7.73
N THR A 390 16.42 -30.08 8.91
CA THR A 390 17.68 -30.68 9.35
C THR A 390 17.47 -32.10 9.87
N THR A 391 18.54 -32.89 9.97
CA THR A 391 18.49 -34.22 10.62
C THR A 391 18.19 -34.13 12.12
N ALA A 392 18.44 -32.97 12.73
CA ALA A 392 18.02 -32.62 14.09
C ALA A 392 16.54 -32.20 14.19
N LYS A 393 15.78 -32.30 13.08
CA LYS A 393 14.36 -31.93 12.96
C LYS A 393 14.08 -30.43 13.10
N GLU A 394 15.10 -29.57 13.05
CA GLU A 394 14.92 -28.12 12.97
C GLU A 394 14.43 -27.75 11.57
N VAL A 395 13.65 -26.66 11.47
CA VAL A 395 13.07 -26.21 10.20
C VAL A 395 13.34 -24.73 10.00
N CYS A 396 13.97 -24.40 8.87
CA CYS A 396 14.31 -23.04 8.47
C CYS A 396 14.19 -22.86 6.95
N GLY A 397 14.28 -21.62 6.49
CA GLY A 397 14.12 -21.33 5.08
C GLY A 397 14.29 -19.88 4.70
N ALA A 398 14.02 -19.60 3.43
CA ALA A 398 14.10 -18.26 2.87
C ALA A 398 13.08 -18.06 1.76
N TYR A 399 12.49 -16.87 1.71
CA TYR A 399 11.78 -16.38 0.54
C TYR A 399 12.73 -15.56 -0.32
N LEU A 400 12.78 -15.89 -1.62
CA LEU A 400 13.79 -15.44 -2.56
C LEU A 400 13.11 -14.74 -3.73
N SER A 401 13.34 -13.44 -3.84
CA SER A 401 12.54 -12.55 -4.68
C SER A 401 12.93 -12.51 -6.15
N THR A 402 13.95 -13.25 -6.57
CA THR A 402 14.51 -13.15 -7.93
C THR A 402 14.87 -14.52 -8.50
N ASP A 403 14.68 -14.68 -9.81
CA ASP A 403 14.99 -15.88 -10.56
C ASP A 403 16.46 -16.31 -10.40
N TRP A 404 16.67 -17.61 -10.21
CA TRP A 404 18.01 -18.20 -10.05
C TRP A 404 18.93 -18.07 -11.27
N SER A 405 18.40 -17.76 -12.45
CA SER A 405 19.15 -17.49 -13.67
C SER A 405 20.05 -16.25 -13.55
N GLU A 406 19.69 -15.31 -12.68
CA GLU A 406 20.46 -14.09 -12.41
C GLU A 406 21.86 -14.37 -11.85
N ARG A 407 22.08 -15.54 -11.23
CA ARG A 407 23.41 -15.98 -10.77
C ARG A 407 24.46 -15.97 -11.89
N ARG A 408 24.04 -16.12 -13.15
CA ARG A 408 24.94 -16.12 -14.32
C ARG A 408 25.45 -14.73 -14.71
N ARG A 409 24.84 -13.65 -14.22
CA ARG A 409 25.24 -12.28 -14.58
C ARG A 409 26.66 -11.93 -14.13
N GLY A 410 27.15 -12.54 -13.06
CA GLY A 410 28.52 -12.33 -12.55
C GLY A 410 29.62 -13.13 -13.27
N GLY A 411 29.28 -13.92 -14.29
CA GLY A 411 30.20 -14.89 -14.90
C GLY A 411 30.64 -15.96 -13.89
N ASN A 412 31.94 -16.21 -13.78
CA ASN A 412 32.51 -17.18 -12.84
C ASN A 412 32.69 -16.62 -11.41
N LYS A 413 32.42 -15.33 -11.18
CA LYS A 413 32.50 -14.72 -9.85
C LYS A 413 31.15 -14.83 -9.15
N LEU A 414 31.17 -15.29 -7.90
CA LEU A 414 29.99 -15.29 -7.06
C LEU A 414 29.48 -13.84 -6.89
N SER A 415 28.33 -13.53 -7.45
CA SER A 415 27.70 -12.21 -7.38
C SER A 415 26.36 -12.30 -6.66
N PHE A 416 26.11 -11.37 -5.74
CA PHE A 416 24.81 -11.24 -5.09
C PHE A 416 23.79 -10.58 -6.01
N PHE A 417 22.57 -11.11 -5.99
CA PHE A 417 21.37 -10.63 -6.65
C PHE A 417 20.19 -10.75 -5.65
N GLY A 418 18.96 -10.50 -6.11
CA GLY A 418 17.78 -10.40 -5.24
C GLY A 418 17.38 -8.96 -4.93
N THR A 419 16.25 -8.82 -4.26
CA THR A 419 15.69 -7.53 -3.83
C THR A 419 15.50 -7.49 -2.32
N GLY A 420 15.19 -6.30 -1.78
CA GLY A 420 14.83 -6.10 -0.38
C GLY A 420 13.60 -6.89 0.12
N GLU A 421 12.92 -7.60 -0.77
CA GLU A 421 11.77 -8.45 -0.44
C GLU A 421 12.17 -9.86 -0.03
N CYS A 422 13.44 -10.24 -0.19
CA CYS A 422 13.95 -11.46 0.41
C CYS A 422 13.81 -11.39 1.93
N PHE A 423 13.50 -12.53 2.54
CA PHE A 423 13.54 -12.69 3.99
C PHE A 423 13.95 -14.12 4.33
N VAL A 424 14.57 -14.29 5.48
CA VAL A 424 14.91 -15.62 6.04
C VAL A 424 14.07 -15.87 7.27
N PHE A 425 13.87 -17.14 7.62
CA PHE A 425 13.06 -17.50 8.76
C PHE A 425 13.48 -18.84 9.37
N ARG A 426 13.04 -19.04 10.61
CA ARG A 426 13.03 -20.33 11.30
C ARG A 426 11.63 -20.62 11.80
N LEU A 427 11.24 -21.89 11.78
CA LEU A 427 9.95 -22.38 12.26
C LEU A 427 10.08 -23.21 13.54
N GLN A 428 11.18 -23.95 13.67
CA GLN A 428 11.47 -24.79 14.82
C GLN A 428 12.92 -24.54 15.29
N PRO A 429 13.18 -24.37 16.61
CA PRO A 429 12.23 -24.55 17.72
C PRO A 429 11.24 -23.39 17.91
N GLU A 430 11.54 -22.20 17.39
CA GLU A 430 10.68 -21.02 17.47
C GLU A 430 10.41 -20.43 16.09
N VAL A 431 9.20 -19.87 15.90
CA VAL A 431 8.79 -19.23 14.66
C VAL A 431 9.26 -17.77 14.65
N GLU A 432 10.21 -17.45 13.77
CA GLU A 432 10.77 -16.10 13.66
C GLU A 432 11.11 -15.76 12.20
N ARG A 433 10.77 -14.53 11.79
CA ARG A 433 11.03 -13.98 10.44
C ARG A 433 11.98 -12.80 10.49
N TYR A 434 13.00 -12.82 9.64
CA TYR A 434 14.00 -11.76 9.48
C TYR A 434 13.93 -11.16 8.09
N GLU A 435 13.41 -9.93 8.04
CA GLU A 435 13.33 -9.11 6.83
C GLU A 435 14.59 -8.27 6.67
N TRP A 436 14.77 -7.71 5.47
CA TRP A 436 15.88 -6.81 5.18
C TRP A 436 15.96 -5.61 6.16
N VAL A 437 17.16 -5.35 6.71
CA VAL A 437 17.34 -4.39 7.83
C VAL A 437 16.88 -2.97 7.50
N ILE A 438 16.97 -2.54 6.25
CA ILE A 438 16.55 -1.18 5.83
C ILE A 438 15.03 -1.01 5.86
N ILE A 439 14.26 -2.11 5.81
CA ILE A 439 12.80 -2.07 6.02
C ILE A 439 12.47 -1.74 7.48
N LYS A 440 13.33 -2.16 8.43
CA LYS A 440 13.17 -1.95 9.88
C LYS A 440 13.83 -0.65 10.40
N HIS A 441 14.95 -0.23 9.80
CA HIS A 441 15.73 0.95 10.23
C HIS A 441 16.13 1.87 9.05
N PRO A 442 15.20 2.70 8.54
CA PRO A 442 15.47 3.62 7.42
C PRO A 442 16.57 4.67 7.72
N GLU A 443 16.82 4.97 9.00
CA GLU A 443 17.86 5.88 9.48
C GLU A 443 19.29 5.46 9.10
N LEU A 444 19.55 4.16 8.94
CA LEU A 444 20.86 3.63 8.53
C LEU A 444 21.20 3.97 7.06
N ALA A 445 20.21 4.37 6.25
CA ALA A 445 20.44 4.86 4.90
C ALA A 445 20.83 6.35 4.84
N ALA A 446 20.73 7.09 5.95
CA ALA A 446 20.91 8.54 5.99
C ALA A 446 22.26 9.01 6.58
N THR A 447 23.02 8.15 7.26
CA THR A 447 24.20 8.54 8.05
C THR A 447 25.55 8.41 7.32
N GLY A 448 25.57 8.27 5.99
CA GLY A 448 26.80 8.02 5.22
C GLY A 448 27.43 9.22 4.50
N SER A 449 26.97 10.46 4.75
CA SER A 449 27.36 11.62 3.95
C SER A 449 28.25 12.64 4.66
N GLU A 450 29.29 12.20 5.40
CA GLU A 450 30.38 13.09 5.81
C GLU A 450 31.75 12.40 5.73
N ALA A 451 32.71 13.13 5.12
CA ALA A 451 34.12 12.82 4.85
C ALA A 451 34.39 11.91 3.60
N GLU A 452 35.22 12.26 2.62
CA GLU A 452 36.43 13.11 2.62
C GLU A 452 36.54 13.94 1.32
N ASN A 453 36.83 15.23 1.51
CA ASN A 453 37.15 16.21 0.47
C ASN A 453 38.67 16.29 0.35
N HIS A 454 39.26 15.80 -0.75
CA HIS A 454 40.61 16.19 -1.18
C HIS A 454 40.73 16.20 -2.72
N SER A 455 40.58 17.40 -3.31
CA SER A 455 41.49 18.08 -4.30
C SER A 455 42.20 17.21 -5.37
N SER A 456 42.25 17.43 -6.69
CA SER A 456 42.15 18.63 -7.58
C SER A 456 42.02 18.17 -9.08
N PRO A 457 42.22 18.98 -10.17
CA PRO A 457 41.20 19.18 -11.20
C PRO A 457 41.58 18.83 -12.68
N ALA A 458 40.57 18.92 -13.54
CA ALA A 458 40.59 19.20 -14.99
C ALA A 458 40.94 18.07 -15.99
N SER A 459 40.01 17.77 -16.90
CA SER A 459 40.06 18.28 -18.29
C SER A 459 38.84 17.86 -19.12
N SER A 460 38.50 18.73 -20.06
CA SER A 460 37.36 18.76 -20.97
C SER A 460 37.41 17.71 -22.09
N THR A 461 36.26 17.23 -22.56
CA THR A 461 35.90 17.17 -24.00
C THR A 461 34.44 16.76 -24.22
N LEU A 462 33.76 17.46 -25.13
CA LEU A 462 32.46 17.13 -25.68
C LEU A 462 32.62 16.15 -26.85
N SER A 463 31.76 15.14 -26.93
CA SER A 463 31.42 14.47 -28.19
C SER A 463 29.98 13.96 -28.17
N SER A 464 29.20 14.50 -29.11
CA SER A 464 27.87 14.07 -29.53
C SER A 464 27.92 12.68 -30.17
N GLY A 465 27.10 11.75 -29.69
CA GLY A 465 26.83 10.47 -30.35
C GLY A 465 25.54 9.86 -29.81
N SER A 466 24.61 9.57 -30.71
CA SER A 466 23.35 8.86 -30.45
C SER A 466 23.63 7.48 -29.81
N VAL A 467 23.15 7.27 -28.59
CA VAL A 467 23.32 6.02 -27.84
C VAL A 467 22.10 5.11 -28.07
N PRO A 468 22.27 3.81 -28.33
CA PRO A 468 21.17 2.85 -28.35
C PRO A 468 20.61 2.65 -26.94
N SER A 469 19.29 2.50 -26.82
CA SER A 469 18.55 2.31 -25.57
C SER A 469 19.24 1.33 -24.61
N ASP A 470 19.59 1.83 -23.43
CA ASP A 470 20.23 1.14 -22.32
C ASP A 470 19.32 0.01 -21.77
N PRO A 471 19.82 -1.20 -21.46
CA PRO A 471 19.00 -2.27 -20.88
C PRO A 471 18.39 -1.93 -19.50
N SER A 472 18.80 -0.81 -18.90
CA SER A 472 18.28 -0.26 -17.65
C SER A 472 16.80 0.16 -17.72
N ASP A 473 16.25 0.38 -18.92
CA ASP A 473 14.85 0.78 -19.13
C ASP A 473 13.83 -0.38 -18.99
N ARG A 474 14.26 -1.63 -18.77
CA ARG A 474 13.37 -2.80 -18.59
C ARG A 474 13.17 -3.21 -17.13
N LEU A 475 13.75 -2.49 -16.19
CA LEU A 475 13.88 -2.89 -14.79
C LEU A 475 12.82 -2.21 -13.90
N SER A 476 12.26 -2.95 -12.94
CA SER A 476 11.25 -2.42 -12.00
C SER A 476 11.82 -1.23 -11.18
N PRO A 477 10.98 -0.31 -10.67
CA PRO A 477 11.42 0.81 -9.84
C PRO A 477 12.21 0.40 -8.58
N PHE A 478 12.08 -0.84 -8.12
CA PHE A 478 12.89 -1.42 -7.03
C PHE A 478 14.36 -1.62 -7.41
N LEU A 479 14.69 -1.63 -8.71
CA LEU A 479 16.07 -1.70 -9.18
C LEU A 479 16.76 -0.32 -9.20
N SER A 480 16.00 0.78 -9.10
CA SER A 480 16.57 2.11 -8.81
C SER A 480 17.09 2.22 -7.36
N ALA A 481 16.71 1.29 -6.48
CA ALA A 481 17.22 1.21 -5.11
C ALA A 481 18.70 0.77 -5.04
N ARG A 482 19.36 0.48 -6.17
CA ARG A 482 20.83 0.38 -6.26
C ARG A 482 21.59 1.67 -5.93
N HIS A 483 20.90 2.81 -5.76
CA HIS A 483 21.53 4.11 -5.49
C HIS A 483 20.99 4.82 -4.24
N PHE A 484 20.56 4.09 -3.22
CA PHE A 484 20.81 4.62 -1.88
C PHE A 484 22.31 4.45 -1.64
N ASN A 485 23.03 5.54 -1.35
CA ASN A 485 24.36 5.47 -0.77
C ASN A 485 24.22 4.89 0.63
N LEU A 486 24.03 3.57 0.71
CA LEU A 486 24.11 2.82 1.95
C LEU A 486 25.55 2.95 2.46
N PRO A 487 25.76 3.01 3.78
CA PRO A 487 27.09 3.13 4.38
C PRO A 487 28.03 1.96 4.04
N SER A 488 27.54 0.86 3.45
CA SER A 488 28.39 -0.20 2.90
C SER A 488 27.74 -0.93 1.72
N LYS A 489 28.59 -1.48 0.83
CA LYS A 489 28.20 -2.45 -0.22
C LYS A 489 27.62 -3.76 0.33
N THR A 490 27.61 -3.98 1.66
CA THR A 490 27.26 -5.26 2.29
C THR A 490 25.76 -5.42 2.58
N ALA A 491 25.02 -4.32 2.73
CA ALA A 491 23.59 -4.36 3.08
C ALA A 491 22.66 -4.65 1.89
N SER A 492 23.16 -5.08 0.73
CA SER A 492 22.34 -5.52 -0.42
C SER A 492 22.70 -6.94 -0.89
N MET A 493 23.26 -7.75 0.00
CA MET A 493 23.73 -9.12 -0.28
C MET A 493 22.62 -10.15 -0.02
N PHE A 494 21.56 -10.14 -0.84
CA PHE A 494 20.35 -10.95 -0.58
C PHE A 494 20.51 -12.44 -0.89
N MET A 495 20.89 -12.78 -2.12
CA MET A 495 21.11 -14.18 -2.52
C MET A 495 22.22 -14.26 -3.56
N ALA A 496 22.99 -15.34 -3.53
CA ALA A 496 24.04 -15.66 -4.48
C ALA A 496 24.08 -17.18 -4.70
N GLY A 497 24.52 -17.59 -5.88
CA GLY A 497 24.63 -19.01 -6.22
C GLY A 497 25.76 -19.25 -7.20
N SER A 498 26.40 -20.41 -7.09
CA SER A 498 27.42 -20.91 -8.01
C SER A 498 27.21 -22.41 -8.26
N SER A 499 28.13 -23.08 -8.95
CA SER A 499 28.15 -24.56 -9.02
C SER A 499 28.49 -25.21 -7.67
N GLU A 500 29.13 -24.47 -6.76
CA GLU A 500 29.69 -25.01 -5.52
C GLU A 500 28.83 -24.74 -4.29
N CYS A 501 27.97 -23.72 -4.34
CA CYS A 501 27.17 -23.31 -3.18
C CYS A 501 26.00 -22.38 -3.50
N ILE A 502 25.08 -22.31 -2.55
CA ILE A 502 24.06 -21.26 -2.40
C ILE A 502 24.38 -20.44 -1.15
N ILE A 503 24.26 -19.12 -1.25
CA ILE A 503 24.36 -18.19 -0.12
C ILE A 503 23.13 -17.29 -0.11
N ILE A 504 22.49 -17.14 1.04
CA ILE A 504 21.37 -16.23 1.28
C ILE A 504 21.73 -15.36 2.48
N GLY A 505 21.66 -14.03 2.29
CA GLY A 505 22.10 -13.03 3.25
C GLY A 505 23.61 -12.98 3.40
N GLY A 506 24.20 -11.79 3.23
CA GLY A 506 25.64 -11.55 3.41
C GLY A 506 25.96 -10.34 4.28
N GLY A 507 27.25 -10.02 4.37
CA GLY A 507 27.82 -8.98 5.25
C GLY A 507 28.80 -9.62 6.24
N ASP A 508 28.58 -9.40 7.53
CA ASP A 508 29.28 -10.10 8.61
C ASP A 508 28.71 -11.52 8.87
N GLY A 509 28.95 -12.42 7.92
CA GLY A 509 28.44 -13.79 7.93
C GLY A 509 27.39 -14.08 6.87
N GLN A 510 26.81 -15.27 6.94
CA GLN A 510 25.82 -15.78 5.98
C GLN A 510 24.58 -16.25 6.73
N ALA A 511 23.40 -15.72 6.37
CA ALA A 511 22.17 -16.16 7.02
C ALA A 511 21.91 -17.64 6.72
N LEU A 512 22.19 -18.07 5.50
CA LEU A 512 22.12 -19.45 5.10
C LEU A 512 23.16 -19.74 4.01
N TYR A 513 23.93 -20.80 4.20
CA TYR A 513 24.86 -21.38 3.24
C TYR A 513 24.51 -22.84 3.02
N LEU A 514 24.55 -23.30 1.77
CA LEU A 514 24.37 -24.70 1.38
C LEU A 514 25.50 -25.13 0.45
N ASP A 515 25.98 -26.36 0.62
CA ASP A 515 27.00 -26.98 -0.25
C ASP A 515 26.43 -27.44 -1.60
N ALA A 516 27.32 -27.78 -2.54
CA ALA A 516 26.98 -28.25 -3.89
C ALA A 516 26.12 -29.52 -3.90
N ASP A 517 26.31 -30.35 -2.87
CA ASP A 517 25.63 -31.63 -2.70
C ASP A 517 24.33 -31.49 -1.91
N LEU A 518 23.92 -30.28 -1.51
CA LEU A 518 22.69 -30.03 -0.72
C LEU A 518 22.54 -30.96 0.50
N ASN A 519 23.67 -31.35 1.10
CA ASN A 519 23.74 -32.28 2.23
C ASN A 519 24.11 -31.56 3.52
N HIS A 520 24.88 -30.47 3.42
CA HIS A 520 25.31 -29.68 4.56
C HIS A 520 24.99 -28.22 4.36
N GLY A 521 24.65 -27.58 5.47
CA GLY A 521 24.48 -26.14 5.49
C GLY A 521 25.10 -25.51 6.73
N ARG A 522 25.22 -24.19 6.66
CA ARG A 522 25.65 -23.36 7.77
C ARG A 522 24.73 -22.15 7.88
N THR A 523 24.54 -21.66 9.09
CA THR A 523 23.78 -20.44 9.37
C THR A 523 24.48 -19.64 10.44
N SER A 524 24.52 -18.33 10.26
CA SER A 524 25.14 -17.37 11.15
C SER A 524 24.37 -16.06 11.11
N HIS A 525 24.77 -15.13 11.96
CA HIS A 525 24.35 -13.74 11.83
C HIS A 525 24.75 -13.18 10.44
N CYS A 526 23.98 -12.23 9.91
CA CYS A 526 24.41 -11.41 8.78
C CYS A 526 23.80 -10.00 8.81
N ASP A 527 24.51 -9.03 8.25
CA ASP A 527 24.08 -7.63 8.21
C ASP A 527 22.82 -7.42 7.36
N THR A 528 22.62 -8.25 6.33
CA THR A 528 21.52 -8.08 5.38
C THR A 528 20.15 -8.24 6.07
N PHE A 529 20.01 -9.22 6.97
CA PHE A 529 18.75 -9.50 7.64
C PHE A 529 18.77 -9.24 9.15
N ASN A 530 19.95 -8.99 9.72
CA ASN A 530 20.18 -8.93 11.17
C ASN A 530 19.55 -10.14 11.88
N ASN A 531 19.72 -11.33 11.28
CA ASN A 531 19.17 -12.56 11.80
C ASN A 531 20.09 -13.16 12.88
N GLN A 532 19.51 -13.99 13.73
CA GLN A 532 20.27 -14.97 14.51
C GLN A 532 20.46 -16.25 13.66
N PRO A 533 21.38 -17.18 14.04
CA PRO A 533 21.45 -18.49 13.41
C PRO A 533 20.05 -19.14 13.33
N LEU A 534 19.65 -19.55 12.13
CA LEU A 534 18.29 -20.02 11.84
C LEU A 534 18.01 -21.41 12.42
N CYS A 535 19.06 -22.17 12.70
CA CYS A 535 19.09 -23.48 13.33
C CYS A 535 20.50 -23.70 13.90
N SER A 536 20.89 -24.93 14.23
CA SER A 536 22.27 -25.29 14.54
C SER A 536 23.26 -24.70 13.51
N GLU A 537 24.29 -23.97 13.95
CA GLU A 537 25.16 -23.17 13.05
C GLU A 537 25.82 -23.98 11.92
N SER A 538 26.07 -25.26 12.14
CA SER A 538 26.44 -26.22 11.11
C SER A 538 25.48 -27.41 11.22
N PHE A 539 24.84 -27.77 10.11
CA PHE A 539 23.75 -28.73 10.12
C PHE A 539 23.82 -29.64 8.89
N GLN A 540 23.27 -30.85 9.06
CA GLN A 540 23.04 -31.78 7.96
C GLN A 540 21.58 -31.68 7.52
N ILE A 541 21.37 -31.62 6.21
CA ILE A 541 20.06 -31.48 5.58
C ILE A 541 19.44 -32.87 5.49
N SER A 542 18.23 -33.00 6.03
CA SER A 542 17.41 -34.20 5.86
C SER A 542 16.57 -34.10 4.59
N VAL A 543 15.89 -32.95 4.39
CA VAL A 543 15.05 -32.68 3.23
C VAL A 543 15.16 -31.19 2.90
N LEU A 544 15.25 -30.88 1.62
CA LEU A 544 15.14 -29.52 1.10
C LEU A 544 14.06 -29.48 0.03
N GLU A 545 13.14 -28.53 0.14
CA GLU A 545 12.09 -28.27 -0.84
C GLU A 545 12.20 -26.84 -1.40
N VAL A 546 11.92 -26.67 -2.68
CA VAL A 546 11.75 -25.38 -3.34
C VAL A 546 10.34 -25.28 -3.88
N TRP A 547 9.67 -24.22 -3.51
CA TRP A 547 8.30 -23.93 -3.89
C TRP A 547 8.24 -22.70 -4.78
N GLY A 548 7.53 -22.81 -5.89
CA GLY A 548 7.14 -21.72 -6.77
C GLY A 548 5.69 -21.32 -6.54
N PHE A 549 5.25 -20.34 -7.33
CA PHE A 549 3.95 -19.70 -7.23
C PHE A 549 3.20 -19.94 -8.54
N ARG A 550 2.14 -20.76 -8.49
CA ARG A 550 1.28 -21.07 -9.64
C ARG A 550 0.03 -20.20 -9.58
N ASP A 551 -0.29 -19.54 -10.68
CA ASP A 551 -1.51 -18.73 -10.83
C ASP A 551 -2.80 -19.55 -10.75
#